data_AF-A0A8S9V9R9-F1
#
_entry.id   AF-A0A8S9V9R9-F1
#
_cell.length_a   1.000
_cell.length_b   1.000
_cell.length_c   1.000
_cell.angle_alpha   90.00
_cell.angle_beta   90.00
_cell.angle_gamma   90.00
#
_symmetry.space_group_name_H-M   'P 1'
#
loop_
_entity.id
_entity.type
_entity.pdbx_description
1 polymer ?
#
loop_
_entity_poly.entity_id
_entity_poly.type
_entity_poly.pdbx_seq_one_letter_code
_entity_poly.pdbx_strand_id
1 'polypeptide(L)'
;MQMGPSDFRCTLLGKSEVPRPLKGRDVFAEIGATYTNTSKAWMNTTKYCEWLKQLNESMVDQQRHVLLLVDNVSSHSDETSRLTLPTTQRSPTRPF
;
A
#
# COMPACT_ATOMS: atom_id res chain seq x y z
N MET A 1 0.73 -2.44 23.70
CA MET A 1 -0.33 -3.24 23.04
C MET A 1 0.19 -3.59 21.65
N GLN A 2 0.45 -4.87 21.37
CA GLN A 2 1.02 -5.28 20.08
C GLN A 2 -0.11 -5.46 19.07
N MET A 3 -0.11 -4.64 18.03
CA MET A 3 -1.07 -4.76 16.92
C MET A 3 -0.83 -6.04 16.12
N GLY A 4 -1.91 -6.71 15.77
CA GLY A 4 -1.93 -7.92 14.95
C GLY A 4 -2.01 -7.62 13.46
N PRO A 5 -1.85 -8.62 12.58
CA PRO A 5 -1.91 -8.44 11.13
C PRO A 5 -3.22 -7.82 10.60
N SER A 6 -4.29 -7.85 11.41
CA SER A 6 -5.59 -7.24 11.15
C SER A 6 -5.64 -5.71 11.33
N ASP A 7 -4.59 -5.09 11.87
CA ASP A 7 -4.56 -3.63 12.10
C ASP A 7 -4.07 -2.83 10.88
N PHE A 8 -3.53 -3.52 9.86
CA PHE A 8 -3.15 -2.89 8.60
C PHE A 8 -4.30 -2.98 7.58
N ARG A 9 -4.75 -1.83 7.10
CA ARG A 9 -5.79 -1.75 6.06
C ARG A 9 -5.28 -2.40 4.77
N CYS A 10 -5.85 -3.55 4.42
CA CYS A 10 -5.59 -4.18 3.14
C CYS A 10 -6.19 -3.32 2.01
N THR A 11 -5.42 -3.07 0.96
CA THR A 11 -5.88 -2.38 -0.25
C THR A 11 -5.96 -3.40 -1.39
N LEU A 12 -7.17 -3.64 -1.88
CA LEU A 12 -7.44 -4.46 -3.06
C LEU A 12 -7.19 -3.63 -4.32
N LEU A 13 -6.55 -4.24 -5.31
CA LEU A 13 -6.23 -3.58 -6.58
C LEU A 13 -6.85 -4.36 -7.74
N GLY A 14 -7.64 -3.69 -8.56
CA GLY A 14 -8.30 -4.29 -9.71
C GLY A 14 -8.16 -3.49 -11.00
N LYS A 15 -8.76 -3.99 -12.08
CA LYS A 15 -8.74 -3.35 -13.40
C LYS A 15 -9.82 -2.27 -13.55
N SER A 16 -11.03 -2.62 -13.15
CA SER A 16 -12.21 -1.74 -13.27
C SER A 16 -12.21 -0.69 -12.17
N GLU A 17 -12.60 0.53 -12.49
CA GLU A 17 -12.84 1.58 -11.48
C GLU A 17 -13.93 1.14 -10.49
N VAL A 18 -15.00 0.52 -11.01
CA VAL A 18 -16.06 -0.08 -10.19
C VAL A 18 -16.32 -1.50 -10.71
N PRO A 19 -15.77 -2.54 -10.08
CA PRO A 19 -16.10 -3.92 -10.40
C PRO A 19 -17.58 -4.19 -10.19
N ARG A 20 -18.22 -4.93 -11.10
CA ARG A 20 -19.64 -5.32 -10.95
C ARG A 20 -19.96 -5.94 -9.59
N PRO A 21 -19.12 -6.82 -9.00
CA PRO A 21 -19.39 -7.38 -7.67
C PRO A 21 -19.42 -6.35 -6.54
N LEU A 22 -18.70 -5.22 -6.68
CA LEU A 22 -18.59 -4.18 -5.65
C LEU A 22 -19.53 -2.99 -5.91
N LYS A 23 -20.30 -3.01 -7.00
CA LYS A 23 -21.16 -1.89 -7.38
C LYS A 23 -22.28 -1.71 -6.35
N GLY A 24 -22.35 -0.51 -5.77
CA GLY A 24 -23.37 -0.16 -4.77
C GLY A 24 -23.14 -0.78 -3.40
N ARG A 25 -21.92 -1.28 -3.12
CA ARG A 25 -21.53 -1.86 -1.85
C ARG A 25 -20.54 -0.97 -1.12
N ASP A 26 -20.61 -0.99 0.20
CA ASP A 26 -19.57 -0.37 1.02
C ASP A 26 -18.46 -1.42 1.24
N VAL A 27 -17.45 -1.38 0.38
CA VAL A 27 -16.32 -2.33 0.40
C VAL A 27 -15.60 -2.29 1.74
N PHE A 28 -15.47 -1.11 2.35
CA PHE A 28 -14.75 -0.99 3.61
C PHE A 28 -15.58 -1.57 4.76
N ALA A 29 -16.87 -1.25 4.84
CA ALA A 29 -17.75 -1.77 5.88
C ALA A 29 -18.03 -3.28 5.73
N GLU A 30 -18.17 -3.79 4.50
CA GLU A 30 -18.51 -5.20 4.24
C GLU A 30 -17.28 -6.13 4.25
N ILE A 31 -16.13 -5.67 3.76
CA ILE A 31 -14.94 -6.53 3.52
C ILE A 31 -13.78 -6.14 4.44
N GLY A 32 -13.79 -4.95 5.05
CA GLY A 32 -12.67 -4.46 5.86
C GLY A 32 -11.44 -4.06 5.04
N ALA A 33 -11.61 -3.85 3.73
CA ALA A 33 -10.55 -3.50 2.80
C ALA A 33 -10.91 -2.26 1.98
N THR A 34 -9.90 -1.51 1.56
CA THR A 34 -10.07 -0.45 0.55
C THR A 34 -9.92 -1.04 -0.85
N TYR A 35 -10.45 -0.36 -1.86
CA TYR A 35 -10.31 -0.76 -3.26
C TYR A 35 -9.78 0.39 -4.10
N THR A 36 -8.81 0.10 -4.97
CA THR A 36 -8.33 1.01 -6.02
C THR A 36 -8.20 0.27 -7.34
N ASN A 37 -8.12 1.01 -8.45
CA ASN A 37 -7.89 0.40 -9.76
C ASN A 37 -6.65 0.95 -10.46
N THR A 38 -6.11 0.14 -11.36
CA THR A 38 -5.18 0.56 -12.43
C THR A 38 -5.53 -0.19 -13.70
N SER A 39 -5.24 0.37 -14.88
CA SER A 39 -5.60 -0.25 -16.17
C SER A 39 -5.02 -1.66 -16.37
N LYS A 40 -3.96 -2.00 -15.64
CA LYS A 40 -3.27 -3.30 -15.68
C LYS A 40 -3.54 -4.17 -14.45
N ALA A 41 -4.34 -3.71 -13.49
CA ALA A 41 -4.61 -4.40 -12.22
C ALA A 41 -3.34 -4.81 -11.46
N TRP A 42 -2.29 -3.99 -11.54
CA TRP A 42 -1.05 -4.10 -10.78
C TRP A 42 -0.70 -2.76 -10.14
N MET A 43 0.15 -2.79 -9.12
CA MET A 43 0.64 -1.58 -8.46
C MET A 43 1.47 -0.76 -9.45
N ASN A 44 1.26 0.55 -9.47
CA ASN A 44 2.14 1.50 -10.15
C ASN A 44 2.73 2.47 -9.13
N THR A 45 3.74 3.24 -9.53
CA THR A 45 4.41 4.19 -8.65
C THR A 45 3.43 5.17 -8.01
N THR A 46 2.47 5.71 -8.76
CA THR A 46 1.48 6.65 -8.22
C THR A 46 0.64 6.04 -7.10
N LYS A 47 0.07 4.86 -7.32
CA LYS A 47 -0.73 4.14 -6.32
C LYS A 47 0.09 3.69 -5.12
N TYR A 48 1.33 3.30 -5.36
CA TYR A 48 2.26 2.99 -4.29
C TYR A 48 2.58 4.22 -3.43
N CYS A 49 2.87 5.38 -4.04
CA CYS A 49 3.11 6.64 -3.33
C CYS A 49 1.89 7.10 -2.53
N GLU A 50 0.68 7.01 -3.11
CA GLU A 50 -0.58 7.33 -2.42
C GLU A 50 -0.76 6.46 -1.18
N TRP A 51 -0.59 5.14 -1.33
CA TRP A 51 -0.67 4.20 -0.23
C TRP A 51 0.41 4.46 0.84
N LEU A 52 1.64 4.75 0.44
CA LEU A 52 2.75 4.98 1.36
C LEU A 52 2.56 6.26 2.18
N LYS A 53 1.96 7.31 1.60
CA LYS A 53 1.60 8.54 2.32
C LYS A 53 0.54 8.26 3.39
N GLN A 54 -0.52 7.55 3.04
CA GLN A 54 -1.57 7.16 4.00
C GLN A 54 -1.03 6.27 5.12
N LEU A 55 -0.11 5.35 4.78
CA LEU A 55 0.57 4.54 5.78
C LEU A 55 1.39 5.43 6.73
N ASN A 56 2.19 6.36 6.18
CA ASN A 56 3.03 7.25 6.98
C ASN A 56 2.20 8.15 7.90
N GLU A 57 1.12 8.75 7.41
CA GLU A 57 0.18 9.54 8.22
C GLU A 57 -0.36 8.71 9.40
N SER A 58 -0.85 7.50 9.13
CA SER A 58 -1.34 6.60 10.17
C SER A 58 -0.26 6.22 11.19
N MET A 59 0.99 6.00 10.76
CA MET A 59 2.09 5.70 11.66
C MET A 59 2.48 6.91 12.53
N VAL A 60 2.50 8.12 11.96
CA VAL A 60 2.75 9.37 12.70
C VAL A 60 1.67 9.61 13.75
N ASP A 61 0.40 9.47 13.37
CA ASP A 61 -0.74 9.62 14.28
C ASP A 61 -0.68 8.62 15.44
N GLN A 62 -0.20 7.41 15.17
CA GLN A 62 0.01 6.37 16.19
C GLN A 62 1.33 6.54 16.97
N GLN A 63 2.16 7.53 16.63
CA GLN A 63 3.52 7.72 17.16
C GLN A 63 4.39 6.47 17.01
N ARG A 64 4.31 5.80 15.85
CA ARG A 64 5.00 4.55 15.56
C ARG A 64 6.05 4.71 14.48
N HIS A 65 7.13 3.97 14.68
CA HIS A 65 8.23 3.85 13.74
C HIS A 65 8.20 2.43 13.17
N VAL A 66 8.09 2.29 11.85
CA VAL A 66 8.00 0.99 11.17
C VAL A 66 9.04 0.89 10.06
N LEU A 67 9.66 -0.29 9.94
CA LEU A 67 10.54 -0.64 8.83
C LEU A 67 9.71 -1.34 7.76
N LEU A 68 9.71 -0.79 6.53
CA LEU A 68 9.01 -1.40 5.41
C LEU A 68 9.99 -2.21 4.55
N LEU A 69 9.74 -3.52 4.44
CA LEU A 69 10.45 -4.41 3.52
C LEU A 69 9.60 -4.56 2.26
N VAL A 70 10.18 -4.15 1.13
CA VAL A 70 9.48 -4.11 -0.17
C VAL A 70 10.31 -4.89 -1.19
N ASP A 71 9.62 -5.57 -2.10
CA ASP A 71 10.25 -6.24 -3.22
C ASP A 71 10.95 -5.23 -4.14
N ASN A 72 12.06 -5.61 -4.77
CA ASN A 72 12.81 -4.71 -5.64
C ASN A 72 12.21 -4.66 -7.06
N VAL A 73 11.03 -4.07 -7.19
CA VAL A 73 10.39 -3.77 -8.49
C VAL A 73 10.54 -2.28 -8.83
N SER A 74 10.65 -1.98 -10.13
CA SER A 74 10.93 -0.64 -10.66
C SER A 74 9.87 0.41 -10.28
N SER A 75 8.66 -0.02 -9.91
CA SER A 75 7.59 0.86 -9.44
C SER A 75 7.90 1.55 -8.10
N HIS A 76 8.88 1.06 -7.33
CA HIS A 76 9.27 1.63 -6.02
C HIS A 76 10.43 2.64 -6.13
N SER A 77 10.47 3.47 -7.18
CA SER A 77 11.58 4.40 -7.46
C SER A 77 11.99 5.29 -6.26
N ASP A 78 13.26 5.71 -6.21
CA ASP A 78 13.87 6.32 -5.02
C ASP A 78 13.23 7.62 -4.49
N GLU A 79 12.46 8.35 -5.31
CA GLU A 79 11.70 9.53 -4.89
C GLU A 79 10.71 9.24 -3.74
N THR A 80 10.32 7.97 -3.56
CA THR A 80 9.42 7.54 -2.47
C THR A 80 10.09 7.37 -1.11
N SER A 81 11.42 7.39 -1.06
CA SER A 81 12.23 7.08 0.15
C SER A 81 12.31 8.21 1.18
N ARG A 82 11.80 9.41 0.87
CA ARG A 82 11.88 10.61 1.74
C ARG A 82 10.67 10.80 2.67
N LEU A 83 9.82 9.79 2.84
CA LEU A 83 8.75 9.80 3.84
C LEU A 83 9.30 9.33 5.19
N THR A 84 8.78 9.85 6.30
CA THR A 84 9.25 9.69 7.70
C THR A 84 9.21 8.26 8.26
N LEU A 85 9.09 7.25 7.39
CA LEU A 85 9.23 5.85 7.74
C LEU A 85 10.74 5.57 7.86
N PRO A 86 11.24 5.13 9.02
CA PRO A 86 12.66 4.87 9.20
C PRO A 86 13.08 3.71 8.29
N THR A 87 13.72 4.06 7.18
CA THR A 87 14.46 3.18 6.27
C THR A 87 13.59 2.18 5.50
N THR A 88 13.44 2.40 4.19
CA THR A 88 13.03 1.33 3.28
C THR A 88 14.25 0.45 3.01
N GLN A 89 14.18 -0.85 3.27
CA GLN A 89 15.26 -1.79 2.91
C GLN A 89 14.85 -2.59 1.66
N ARG A 90 15.62 -2.49 0.58
CA ARG A 90 15.39 -3.29 -0.64
C ARG A 90 16.18 -4.59 -0.57
N SER A 91 15.59 -5.68 -1.04
CA SER A 91 16.32 -6.91 -1.33
C SER A 91 17.27 -6.70 -2.52
N PRO A 92 18.50 -7.27 -2.51
CA PRO A 92 19.41 -7.19 -3.66
C PRO A 92 18.73 -7.75 -4.92
N THR A 93 18.86 -7.01 -6.02
CA THR A 93 18.35 -7.40 -7.34
C THR A 93 19.01 -8.72 -7.75
N ARG A 94 18.22 -9.75 -8.06
CA ARG A 94 18.77 -10.96 -8.68
C ARG A 94 19.16 -10.62 -10.13
N PRO A 95 20.40 -10.89 -10.57
CA PRO A 95 20.71 -10.84 -11.99
C PRO A 95 19.89 -11.91 -12.72
N PHE A 96 19.38 -11.57 -13.90
CA PHE A 96 18.64 -12.46 -14.80
C PHE A 96 19.53 -13.58 -15.35
#